data_AF-A0A414FI51-F1
#
_entry.id   AF-A0A414FI51-F1
#
_cell.length_a   1.000
_cell.length_b   1.000
_cell.length_c   1.000
_cell.angle_alpha   90.00
_cell.angle_beta   90.00
_cell.angle_gamma   90.00
#
_symmetry.space_group_name_H-M   'P 1'
#
loop_
_entity.id
_entity.type
_entity.pdbx_description
1 polymer ?
#
loop_
_entity_poly.entity_id
_entity_poly.type
_entity_poly.pdbx_seq_one_letter_code
_entity_poly.pdbx_strand_id
1 'polypeptide(L)'
;MLKVLFYINIFAILMSCHSCRREKANVGITNVVEEWINKEIKFDNEYVFTRLGKDSVYNSIPTSKYKILVYTDSIGCVGCNLRLSQWLEWMIQIDSISDNKVSFLFFIHPKDMRDLLLLLCSQSFDIPVCIDRNDSLNKLNHFPSNAMLQTFLLDEHNKVLAIGNPMHNPKIKELYMNIIFDKQNISEVEKRKQTEVSIDKKYMDLGTFDWKKQKSCEFILTNIGQELLVVDNVITSCGCTTVEYSKTPVQPEKNLTLKVKYTADRPEYFNKTITVYCNEKDSPILLNISGNAK
;
A
#
# COMPACT_ATOMS: atom_id res chain seq x y z
N MET A 1 26.46 -37.51 45.53
CA MET A 1 26.91 -36.70 44.37
C MET A 1 26.16 -37.19 43.15
N LEU A 2 24.99 -36.60 42.87
CA LEU A 2 24.79 -35.56 41.83
C LEU A 2 24.85 -36.22 40.43
N LYS A 3 23.74 -36.73 39.87
CA LYS A 3 22.63 -36.03 39.16
C LYS A 3 23.12 -34.94 38.19
N VAL A 4 22.49 -34.95 37.02
CA VAL A 4 22.45 -33.94 35.94
C VAL A 4 23.33 -34.26 34.73
N LEU A 5 22.72 -34.85 33.69
CA LEU A 5 22.77 -34.41 32.28
C LEU A 5 21.98 -35.41 31.42
N PHE A 6 20.67 -35.46 31.66
CA PHE A 6 19.67 -35.98 30.73
C PHE A 6 18.78 -34.80 30.37
N TYR A 7 18.43 -34.65 29.08
CA TYR A 7 17.57 -33.62 28.48
C TYR A 7 18.19 -32.26 28.13
N ILE A 8 18.99 -32.23 27.05
CA ILE A 8 18.93 -31.11 26.09
C ILE A 8 18.95 -31.71 24.67
N ASN A 9 17.84 -32.35 24.33
CA ASN A 9 17.46 -32.56 22.94
C ASN A 9 15.92 -32.54 22.94
N ILE A 10 15.33 -31.81 21.99
CA ILE A 10 13.93 -31.35 21.93
C ILE A 10 13.71 -29.97 22.59
N PHE A 11 14.32 -28.92 22.04
CA PHE A 11 13.67 -27.59 21.92
C PHE A 11 14.41 -26.68 20.92
N ALA A 12 14.58 -27.13 19.67
CA ALA A 12 15.13 -26.27 18.62
C ALA A 12 14.56 -26.57 17.23
N ILE A 13 13.32 -27.08 17.17
CA ILE A 13 12.59 -27.21 15.90
C ILE A 13 11.16 -26.78 16.19
N LEU A 14 10.91 -25.47 16.08
CA LEU A 14 9.58 -24.87 15.82
C LEU A 14 9.60 -23.34 15.65
N MET A 15 10.77 -22.66 15.69
CA MET A 15 10.88 -21.20 15.50
C MET A 15 11.57 -20.76 14.20
N SER A 16 11.67 -21.60 13.17
CA SER A 16 12.31 -21.24 11.89
C SER A 16 11.37 -21.04 10.70
N CYS A 17 10.05 -21.17 10.86
CA CYS A 17 9.12 -21.02 9.74
C CYS A 17 8.71 -19.57 9.42
N HIS A 18 9.01 -18.59 10.28
CA HIS A 18 8.66 -17.18 10.02
C HIS A 18 9.79 -16.34 9.39
N SER A 19 11.06 -16.60 9.74
CA SER A 19 12.21 -15.87 9.18
C SER A 19 12.38 -16.14 7.69
N CYS A 20 12.37 -17.41 7.27
CA CYS A 20 12.50 -17.80 5.87
C CYS A 20 11.36 -17.28 4.98
N ARG A 21 10.16 -17.08 5.54
CA ARG A 21 9.01 -16.58 4.77
C ARG A 21 9.12 -15.09 4.49
N ARG A 22 9.62 -14.31 5.46
CA ARG A 22 9.87 -12.86 5.31
C ARG A 22 11.04 -12.60 4.36
N GLU A 23 12.09 -13.41 4.47
CA GLU A 23 13.27 -13.33 3.60
C GLU A 23 12.92 -13.71 2.15
N LYS A 24 12.16 -14.80 1.92
CA LYS A 24 11.67 -15.16 0.58
C LYS A 24 10.70 -14.12 -0.02
N ALA A 25 9.84 -13.51 0.80
CA ALA A 25 8.93 -12.47 0.32
C ALA A 25 9.68 -11.18 -0.06
N ASN A 26 10.68 -10.78 0.72
CA ASN A 26 11.54 -9.63 0.41
C ASN A 26 12.38 -9.88 -0.84
N VAL A 27 13.00 -11.06 -0.98
CA VAL A 27 13.73 -11.46 -2.19
C VAL A 27 12.80 -11.44 -3.41
N GLY A 28 11.57 -11.93 -3.28
CA GLY A 28 10.58 -11.89 -4.36
C GLY A 28 10.22 -10.47 -4.81
N ILE A 29 10.09 -9.51 -3.89
CA ILE A 29 9.78 -8.12 -4.24
C ILE A 29 11.00 -7.44 -4.87
N THR A 30 12.20 -7.61 -4.31
CA THR A 30 13.44 -7.03 -4.85
C THR A 30 13.69 -7.47 -6.29
N ASN A 31 13.49 -8.76 -6.58
CA ASN A 31 13.64 -9.29 -7.94
C ASN A 31 12.66 -8.64 -8.93
N VAL A 32 11.40 -8.42 -8.52
CA VAL A 32 10.41 -7.74 -9.37
C VAL A 32 10.81 -6.29 -9.60
N VAL A 33 11.28 -5.57 -8.57
CA VAL A 33 11.74 -4.20 -8.74
C VAL A 33 12.89 -4.14 -9.75
N GLU A 34 13.90 -4.98 -9.59
CA GLU A 34 15.07 -5.04 -10.49
C GLU A 34 14.69 -5.38 -11.94
N GLU A 35 13.70 -6.27 -12.15
CA GLU A 35 13.21 -6.61 -13.49
C GLU A 35 12.51 -5.44 -14.19
N TRP A 36 11.78 -4.62 -13.42
CA TRP A 36 10.89 -3.61 -13.98
C TRP A 36 11.56 -2.26 -14.19
N ILE A 37 12.55 -1.88 -13.38
CA ILE A 37 13.27 -0.62 -13.58
C ILE A 37 13.91 -0.56 -14.98
N ASN A 38 13.80 0.58 -15.66
CA ASN A 38 14.22 0.84 -17.04
C ASN A 38 13.50 0.04 -18.13
N LYS A 39 12.58 -0.87 -17.79
CA LYS A 39 11.72 -1.56 -18.76
C LYS A 39 10.77 -0.55 -19.38
N GLU A 40 10.57 -0.63 -20.70
CA GLU A 40 9.60 0.19 -21.41
C GLU A 40 8.21 -0.45 -21.30
N ILE A 41 7.22 0.33 -20.88
CA ILE A 41 5.81 -0.05 -20.98
C ILE A 41 5.33 0.27 -22.39
N LYS A 42 4.86 -0.78 -23.08
CA LYS A 42 4.33 -0.70 -24.42
C LYS A 42 2.85 -0.32 -24.42
N PHE A 43 2.47 0.47 -25.41
CA PHE A 43 1.09 0.87 -25.69
C PHE A 43 0.86 0.65 -27.19
N ASP A 44 0.00 -0.30 -27.56
CA ASP A 44 -0.15 -0.77 -28.95
C ASP A 44 -1.57 -0.57 -29.52
N ASN A 45 -2.51 -0.12 -28.69
CA ASN A 45 -3.91 0.05 -29.04
C ASN A 45 -4.35 1.52 -28.92
N GLU A 46 -5.42 1.88 -29.62
CA GLU A 46 -6.17 3.10 -29.31
C GLU A 46 -6.89 2.93 -27.97
N TYR A 47 -6.31 3.51 -26.92
CA TYR A 47 -6.87 3.46 -25.58
C TYR A 47 -7.81 4.65 -25.37
N VAL A 48 -9.11 4.39 -25.29
CA VAL A 48 -10.12 5.42 -25.05
C VAL A 48 -10.21 5.71 -23.55
N PHE A 49 -9.92 6.95 -23.16
CA PHE A 49 -10.08 7.44 -21.81
C PHE A 49 -11.43 8.15 -21.68
N THR A 50 -12.23 7.72 -20.71
CA THR A 50 -13.59 8.22 -20.52
C THR A 50 -13.78 8.79 -19.12
N ARG A 51 -14.62 9.82 -18.99
CA ARG A 51 -15.13 10.30 -17.70
C ARG A 51 -16.39 9.54 -17.32
N LEU A 52 -16.36 8.88 -16.15
CA LEU A 52 -17.48 8.10 -15.61
C LEU A 52 -18.09 7.11 -16.64
N GLY A 53 -17.28 6.58 -17.56
CA GLY A 53 -17.72 5.65 -18.61
C GLY A 53 -18.59 6.25 -19.72
N LYS A 54 -18.64 7.59 -19.83
CA LYS A 54 -19.48 8.30 -20.81
C LYS A 54 -18.64 9.05 -21.83
N ASP A 55 -18.16 10.22 -21.45
CA ASP A 55 -17.54 11.17 -22.39
C ASP A 55 -16.12 10.71 -22.70
N SER A 56 -15.85 10.39 -23.96
CA SER A 56 -14.49 10.14 -24.44
C SER A 56 -13.71 11.45 -24.40
N VAL A 57 -12.59 11.47 -23.67
CA VAL A 57 -11.78 12.67 -23.46
C VAL A 57 -10.59 12.69 -24.41
N TYR A 58 -9.87 11.57 -24.51
CA TYR A 58 -8.76 11.39 -25.43
C TYR A 58 -8.55 9.89 -25.73
N ASN A 59 -7.89 9.58 -26.85
CA ASN A 59 -7.66 8.22 -27.33
C ASN A 59 -6.17 7.87 -27.51
N SER A 60 -5.27 8.72 -27.01
CA SER A 60 -3.81 8.56 -27.11
C SER A 60 -3.12 8.78 -25.77
N ILE A 61 -1.98 8.11 -25.55
CA ILE A 61 -1.18 8.33 -24.35
C ILE A 61 -0.54 9.74 -24.39
N PRO A 62 -0.69 10.57 -23.34
CA PRO A 62 -0.08 11.90 -23.26
C PRO A 62 1.46 11.86 -23.35
N THR A 63 2.08 12.92 -23.87
CA THR A 63 3.55 13.03 -24.04
C THR A 63 4.24 13.80 -22.91
N SER A 64 3.67 13.79 -21.70
CA SER A 64 4.23 14.49 -20.54
C SER A 64 5.59 13.93 -20.13
N LYS A 65 6.40 14.78 -19.47
CA LYS A 65 7.74 14.43 -18.98
C LYS A 65 7.72 13.20 -18.08
N TYR A 66 6.71 13.12 -17.22
CA TYR A 66 6.47 11.95 -16.37
C TYR A 66 5.04 11.45 -16.52
N LYS A 67 4.85 10.14 -16.40
CA LYS A 67 3.53 9.52 -16.37
C LYS A 67 3.42 8.63 -15.15
N ILE A 68 2.32 8.72 -14.40
CA ILE A 68 2.00 7.75 -13.35
C ILE A 68 0.95 6.81 -13.92
N LEU A 69 1.37 5.59 -14.26
CA LEU A 69 0.50 4.53 -14.72
C LEU A 69 -0.05 3.75 -13.52
N VAL A 70 -1.36 3.72 -13.38
CA VAL A 70 -2.08 2.90 -12.42
C VAL A 70 -2.83 1.85 -13.20
N TYR A 71 -2.34 0.61 -13.17
CA TYR A 71 -3.07 -0.55 -13.65
C TYR A 71 -3.75 -1.24 -12.46
N THR A 72 -5.01 -1.62 -12.62
CA THR A 72 -5.67 -2.54 -11.71
C THR A 72 -6.54 -3.49 -12.49
N ASP A 73 -6.41 -4.77 -12.18
CA ASP A 73 -7.53 -5.68 -12.39
C ASP A 73 -8.52 -5.51 -11.24
N SER A 74 -9.79 -5.73 -11.53
CA SER A 74 -10.87 -5.72 -10.54
C SER A 74 -10.94 -7.04 -9.78
N ILE A 75 -9.81 -7.75 -9.60
CA ILE A 75 -9.81 -9.06 -8.97
C ILE A 75 -10.09 -9.00 -7.45
N GLY A 76 -9.94 -7.84 -6.81
CA GLY A 76 -10.36 -7.57 -5.43
C GLY A 76 -11.56 -6.62 -5.31
N CYS A 77 -12.06 -6.39 -4.07
CA CYS A 77 -13.07 -5.36 -3.79
C CYS A 77 -12.62 -4.02 -4.40
N VAL A 78 -13.25 -3.63 -5.50
CA VAL A 78 -12.79 -2.56 -6.41
C VAL A 78 -12.55 -1.23 -5.67
N GLY A 79 -13.28 -0.96 -4.58
CA GLY A 79 -13.08 0.22 -3.74
C GLY A 79 -11.85 0.21 -2.82
N CYS A 80 -11.42 -0.95 -2.31
CA CYS A 80 -10.34 -1.02 -1.31
C CYS A 80 -8.93 -0.91 -1.93
N ASN A 81 -8.75 -1.39 -3.16
CA ASN A 81 -7.45 -1.37 -3.83
C ASN A 81 -7.14 0.00 -4.46
N LEU A 82 -8.15 0.66 -5.02
CA LEU A 82 -7.95 1.87 -5.81
C LEU A 82 -7.73 3.13 -4.98
N ARG A 83 -8.40 3.29 -3.81
CA ARG A 83 -8.28 4.50 -2.96
C ARG A 83 -8.44 5.81 -3.74
N LEU A 84 -9.46 5.88 -4.58
CA LEU A 84 -9.68 6.97 -5.55
C LEU A 84 -9.63 8.37 -4.92
N SER A 85 -10.17 8.56 -3.71
CA SER A 85 -10.11 9.84 -2.99
C SER A 85 -8.68 10.29 -2.69
N GLN A 86 -7.80 9.37 -2.25
CA GLN A 86 -6.40 9.67 -1.97
C GLN A 86 -5.62 10.02 -3.25
N TRP A 87 -5.99 9.42 -4.38
CA TRP A 87 -5.45 9.80 -5.69
C TRP A 87 -5.85 11.22 -6.05
N LEU A 88 -7.12 11.61 -5.91
CA LEU A 88 -7.57 12.98 -6.20
C LEU A 88 -6.78 14.01 -5.36
N GLU A 89 -6.62 13.77 -4.06
CA GLU A 89 -5.83 14.64 -3.19
C GLU A 89 -4.37 14.76 -3.65
N TRP A 90 -3.75 13.65 -4.07
CA TRP A 90 -2.36 13.67 -4.49
C TRP A 90 -2.16 14.27 -5.89
N MET A 91 -3.11 14.06 -6.80
CA MET A 91 -3.12 14.71 -8.12
C MET A 91 -3.14 16.23 -7.96
N ILE A 92 -4.03 16.76 -7.12
CA ILE A 92 -4.07 18.21 -6.81
C ILE A 92 -2.72 18.71 -6.28
N GLN A 93 -2.08 17.95 -5.38
CA GLN A 93 -0.76 18.29 -4.87
C GLN A 93 0.30 18.30 -5.99
N ILE A 94 0.33 17.29 -6.86
CA ILE A 94 1.29 17.21 -7.96
C ILE A 94 1.05 18.31 -8.99
N ASP A 95 -0.18 18.56 -9.40
CA ASP A 95 -0.50 19.59 -10.40
C ASP A 95 -0.11 20.98 -9.91
N SER A 96 -0.29 21.25 -8.61
CA SER A 96 0.09 22.52 -7.97
C SER A 96 1.60 22.78 -7.95
N ILE A 97 2.44 21.73 -8.09
CA ILE A 97 3.90 21.84 -7.94
C ILE A 97 4.62 21.57 -9.28
N SER A 98 4.03 20.73 -10.15
CA SER A 98 4.72 20.15 -11.31
C SER A 98 4.58 20.95 -12.59
N ASP A 99 3.78 22.01 -12.60
CA ASP A 99 3.51 22.80 -13.81
C ASP A 99 3.04 21.90 -14.98
N ASN A 100 2.13 20.98 -14.67
CA ASN A 100 1.54 20.00 -15.60
C ASN A 100 2.54 19.04 -16.29
N LYS A 101 3.70 18.80 -15.67
CA LYS A 101 4.72 17.86 -16.20
C LYS A 101 4.38 16.38 -15.98
N VAL A 102 3.30 16.08 -15.24
CA VAL A 102 2.90 14.72 -14.88
C VAL A 102 1.53 14.41 -15.45
N SER A 103 1.39 13.27 -16.14
CA SER A 103 0.07 12.74 -16.50
C SER A 103 -0.26 11.49 -15.69
N PHE A 104 -1.51 11.39 -15.24
CA PHE A 104 -2.02 10.19 -14.55
C PHE A 104 -2.79 9.33 -15.55
N LEU A 105 -2.42 8.05 -15.64
CA LEU A 105 -3.03 7.09 -16.55
C LEU A 105 -3.68 5.96 -15.75
N PHE A 106 -5.00 5.98 -15.63
CA PHE A 106 -5.75 4.93 -14.94
C PHE A 106 -6.24 3.90 -15.95
N PHE A 107 -5.68 2.69 -15.90
CA PHE A 107 -6.11 1.53 -16.67
C PHE A 107 -6.81 0.54 -15.76
N ILE A 108 -8.07 0.28 -16.04
CA ILE A 108 -8.92 -0.57 -15.21
C ILE A 108 -9.46 -1.70 -16.05
N HIS A 109 -9.15 -2.94 -15.67
CA HIS A 109 -9.76 -4.14 -16.23
C HIS A 109 -10.93 -4.61 -15.33
N PRO A 110 -12.20 -4.35 -15.70
CA PRO A 110 -13.36 -4.69 -14.87
C PRO A 110 -13.85 -6.14 -15.05
N LYS A 111 -14.22 -6.78 -13.93
CA LYS A 111 -14.92 -8.05 -13.81
C LYS A 111 -16.41 -7.83 -14.08
N ASP A 112 -16.96 -6.79 -13.46
CA ASP A 112 -18.32 -6.30 -13.71
C ASP A 112 -18.26 -4.79 -14.00
N MET A 113 -18.80 -4.40 -15.15
CA MET A 113 -18.84 -3.01 -15.61
C MET A 113 -19.71 -2.12 -14.72
N ARG A 114 -20.83 -2.62 -14.20
CA ARG A 114 -21.75 -1.85 -13.37
C ARG A 114 -21.10 -1.52 -12.03
N ASP A 115 -20.41 -2.48 -11.42
CA ASP A 115 -19.70 -2.26 -10.15
C ASP A 115 -18.61 -1.18 -10.30
N LEU A 116 -17.86 -1.21 -11.41
CA LEU A 116 -16.89 -0.16 -11.73
C LEU A 116 -17.57 1.21 -11.86
N LEU A 117 -18.64 1.30 -12.66
CA LEU A 117 -19.35 2.57 -12.87
C LEU A 117 -19.97 3.11 -11.58
N LEU A 118 -20.56 2.24 -10.75
CA LEU A 118 -21.09 2.60 -9.44
C LEU A 118 -20.00 3.11 -8.50
N LEU A 119 -18.81 2.48 -8.51
CA LEU A 119 -17.67 2.95 -7.73
C LEU A 119 -17.21 4.34 -8.19
N LEU A 120 -16.98 4.53 -9.48
CA LEU A 120 -16.51 5.81 -10.03
C LEU A 120 -17.51 6.94 -9.73
N CYS A 121 -18.81 6.67 -9.91
CA CYS A 121 -19.88 7.63 -9.61
C CYS A 121 -19.99 7.93 -8.11
N SER A 122 -19.99 6.89 -7.25
CA SER A 122 -20.17 7.09 -5.80
C SER A 122 -19.00 7.83 -5.14
N GLN A 123 -17.80 7.75 -5.73
CA GLN A 123 -16.61 8.48 -5.29
C GLN A 123 -16.42 9.82 -6.01
N SER A 124 -17.35 10.21 -6.89
CA SER A 124 -17.24 11.42 -7.74
C SER A 124 -15.90 11.49 -8.48
N PHE A 125 -15.38 10.36 -8.94
CA PHE A 125 -14.08 10.27 -9.60
C PHE A 125 -14.21 10.66 -11.08
N ASP A 126 -14.26 11.97 -11.35
CA ASP A 126 -14.41 12.55 -12.69
C ASP A 126 -13.07 12.74 -13.43
N ILE A 127 -12.10 11.86 -13.14
CA ILE A 127 -10.83 11.80 -13.85
C ILE A 127 -10.96 10.80 -15.00
N PRO A 128 -10.39 11.08 -16.19
CA PRO A 128 -10.45 10.15 -17.30
C PRO A 128 -9.78 8.81 -16.95
N VAL A 129 -10.49 7.70 -17.20
CA VAL A 129 -9.99 6.33 -17.03
C VAL A 129 -10.11 5.54 -18.33
N CYS A 130 -9.14 4.69 -18.62
CA CYS A 130 -9.22 3.70 -19.68
C CYS A 130 -9.85 2.42 -19.12
N ILE A 131 -11.00 2.03 -19.67
CA ILE A 131 -11.68 0.79 -19.31
C ILE A 131 -11.25 -0.31 -20.27
N ASP A 132 -10.25 -1.08 -19.87
CA ASP A 132 -9.64 -2.13 -20.69
C ASP A 132 -10.39 -3.46 -20.52
N ARG A 133 -11.47 -3.63 -21.27
CA ARG A 133 -12.32 -4.84 -21.20
C ARG A 133 -11.61 -6.12 -21.60
N ASN A 134 -10.56 -6.01 -22.43
CA ASN A 134 -9.86 -7.16 -22.99
C ASN A 134 -8.58 -7.51 -22.23
N ASP A 135 -8.27 -6.76 -21.16
CA ASP A 135 -7.00 -6.85 -20.44
C ASP A 135 -5.78 -6.69 -21.38
N SER A 136 -5.96 -5.89 -22.44
CA SER A 136 -4.99 -5.75 -23.53
C SER A 136 -3.66 -5.20 -23.04
N LEU A 137 -3.67 -4.18 -22.18
CA LEU A 137 -2.43 -3.55 -21.68
C LEU A 137 -1.59 -4.55 -20.86
N ASN A 138 -2.25 -5.32 -19.99
CA ASN A 138 -1.58 -6.34 -19.17
C ASN A 138 -1.12 -7.53 -20.01
N LYS A 139 -1.92 -8.00 -20.97
CA LYS A 139 -1.50 -9.07 -21.90
C LYS A 139 -0.25 -8.70 -22.69
N LEU A 140 -0.10 -7.41 -23.02
CA LEU A 140 1.07 -6.91 -23.75
C LEU A 140 2.33 -6.80 -22.86
N ASN A 141 2.17 -6.36 -21.61
CA ASN A 141 3.30 -6.00 -20.74
C ASN A 141 3.62 -7.02 -19.65
N HIS A 142 2.67 -7.91 -19.34
CA HIS A 142 2.72 -8.94 -18.29
C HIS A 142 3.00 -8.34 -16.91
N PHE A 143 2.11 -7.47 -16.40
CA PHE A 143 2.31 -6.80 -15.11
C PHE A 143 2.44 -7.79 -13.94
N PRO A 144 3.13 -7.42 -12.86
CA PRO A 144 3.26 -8.27 -11.69
C PRO A 144 1.90 -8.68 -11.13
N SER A 145 1.78 -9.91 -10.65
CA SER A 145 0.54 -10.42 -10.03
C SER A 145 0.21 -9.75 -8.69
N ASN A 146 1.20 -9.12 -8.05
CA ASN A 146 0.98 -8.36 -6.83
C ASN A 146 0.40 -6.97 -7.16
N ALA A 147 -0.84 -6.72 -6.78
CA ALA A 147 -1.54 -5.44 -6.97
C ALA A 147 -0.78 -4.22 -6.40
N MET A 148 0.06 -4.40 -5.38
CA MET A 148 0.89 -3.31 -4.83
C MET A 148 2.02 -2.88 -5.76
N LEU A 149 2.34 -3.69 -6.78
CA LEU A 149 3.40 -3.47 -7.78
C LEU A 149 2.82 -3.21 -9.18
N GLN A 150 1.53 -2.87 -9.29
CA GLN A 150 0.86 -2.54 -10.55
C GLN A 150 0.73 -1.01 -10.77
N THR A 151 1.60 -0.24 -10.12
CA THR A 151 1.67 1.22 -10.27
C THR A 151 3.10 1.61 -10.60
N PHE A 152 3.26 2.43 -11.63
CA PHE A 152 4.56 2.75 -12.23
C PHE A 152 4.71 4.25 -12.44
N LEU A 153 5.87 4.78 -12.06
CA LEU A 153 6.34 6.09 -12.52
C LEU A 153 7.15 5.87 -13.78
N LEU A 154 6.76 6.54 -14.86
CA LEU A 154 7.38 6.44 -16.17
C LEU A 154 8.02 7.77 -16.55
N ASP A 155 9.08 7.70 -17.35
CA ASP A 155 9.63 8.84 -18.07
C ASP A 155 8.83 9.19 -19.34
N GLU A 156 9.32 10.16 -20.10
CA GLU A 156 8.72 10.61 -21.35
C GLU A 156 8.68 9.50 -22.43
N HIS A 157 9.59 8.54 -22.35
CA HIS A 157 9.71 7.38 -23.24
C HIS A 157 9.02 6.12 -22.71
N ASN A 158 8.20 6.24 -21.67
CA ASN A 158 7.48 5.14 -21.02
C ASN A 158 8.38 4.10 -20.33
N LYS A 159 9.64 4.45 -20.04
CA LYS A 159 10.51 3.60 -19.22
C LYS A 159 10.18 3.78 -17.76
N VAL A 160 10.17 2.68 -17.03
CA VAL A 160 9.87 2.66 -15.59
C VAL A 160 11.03 3.25 -14.79
N LEU A 161 10.76 4.34 -14.09
CA LEU A 161 11.66 4.99 -13.13
C LEU A 161 11.46 4.47 -11.71
N ALA A 162 10.22 4.10 -11.36
CA ALA A 162 9.88 3.52 -10.06
C ALA A 162 8.62 2.66 -10.16
N ILE A 163 8.49 1.68 -9.26
CA ILE A 163 7.36 0.75 -9.18
C ILE A 163 6.84 0.67 -7.75
N GLY A 164 5.53 0.56 -7.59
CA GLY A 164 4.84 0.43 -6.30
C GLY A 164 3.69 1.43 -6.17
N ASN A 165 2.67 1.07 -5.39
CA ASN A 165 1.48 1.91 -5.21
C ASN A 165 1.66 2.97 -4.10
N PRO A 166 1.71 4.28 -4.43
CA PRO A 166 1.90 5.37 -3.46
C PRO A 166 0.77 5.51 -2.43
N MET A 167 -0.43 5.00 -2.72
CA MET A 167 -1.58 5.09 -1.81
C MET A 167 -1.50 4.09 -0.64
N HIS A 168 -0.65 3.07 -0.78
CA HIS A 168 -0.45 2.03 0.24
C HIS A 168 0.94 2.08 0.87
N ASN A 169 1.86 2.89 0.33
CA ASN A 169 3.22 3.01 0.83
C ASN A 169 3.75 4.46 0.75
N PRO A 170 3.85 5.17 1.90
CA PRO A 170 4.39 6.54 1.94
C PRO A 170 5.82 6.67 1.41
N LYS A 171 6.67 5.65 1.58
CA LYS A 171 8.05 5.67 1.06
C LYS A 171 8.08 5.65 -0.47
N ILE A 172 7.11 4.99 -1.10
CA ILE A 172 6.95 5.01 -2.56
C ILE A 172 6.40 6.36 -3.02
N LYS A 173 5.46 6.95 -2.28
CA LYS A 173 4.97 8.31 -2.54
C LYS A 173 6.11 9.33 -2.49
N GLU A 174 6.97 9.24 -1.48
CA GLU A 174 8.18 10.08 -1.35
C GLU A 174 9.15 9.86 -2.51
N LEU A 175 9.43 8.60 -2.87
CA LEU A 175 10.29 8.25 -4.02
C LEU A 175 9.79 8.93 -5.31
N TYR A 176 8.49 8.85 -5.60
CA TYR A 176 7.91 9.46 -6.79
C TYR A 176 8.07 10.98 -6.77
N MET A 177 7.81 11.62 -5.63
CA MET A 177 7.99 13.07 -5.47
C MET A 177 9.45 13.48 -5.71
N ASN A 178 10.42 12.72 -5.19
CA ASN A 178 11.84 13.04 -5.36
C ASN A 178 12.29 12.97 -6.82
N ILE A 179 11.82 11.95 -7.56
CA ILE A 179 12.11 11.79 -8.99
C ILE A 179 11.44 12.89 -9.82
N ILE A 180 10.15 13.15 -9.61
CA ILE A 180 9.36 14.10 -10.42
C ILE A 180 9.91 15.52 -10.29
N PHE A 181 10.23 15.93 -9.06
CA PHE A 181 10.62 17.29 -8.76
C PHE A 181 12.13 17.52 -8.80
N ASP A 182 12.90 16.52 -9.31
CA ASP A 182 14.36 16.52 -9.38
C ASP A 182 14.97 17.15 -8.12
N LYS A 183 14.48 16.69 -6.96
CA LYS A 183 15.04 17.08 -5.68
C LYS A 183 16.37 16.34 -5.52
N GLN A 184 17.35 16.67 -6.36
CA GLN A 184 18.74 16.36 -6.09
C GLN A 184 19.08 16.98 -4.75
N ASN A 185 19.61 16.16 -3.85
CA ASN A 185 19.65 16.39 -2.42
C ASN A 185 18.27 16.42 -1.77
N ILE A 186 17.70 15.23 -1.70
CA ILE A 186 17.43 14.72 -0.38
C ILE A 186 18.30 13.45 -0.08
N SER A 187 19.60 13.48 -0.46
CA SER A 187 20.68 12.79 0.27
C SER A 187 21.01 13.45 1.62
N GLU A 188 20.27 14.52 1.94
CA GLU A 188 19.96 15.03 3.28
C GLU A 188 18.46 14.90 3.57
N VAL A 189 17.80 13.80 3.15
CA VAL A 189 16.53 13.40 3.81
C VAL A 189 17.18 12.96 5.05
N GLU A 190 17.03 13.79 6.09
CA GLU A 190 17.32 13.45 7.46
C GLU A 190 17.66 11.97 7.50
N LYS A 191 18.90 11.59 7.81
CA LYS A 191 19.09 10.29 8.46
C LYS A 191 18.14 10.37 9.64
N ARG A 192 16.87 10.06 9.42
CA ARG A 192 15.77 10.19 10.34
C ARG A 192 16.18 9.17 11.31
N LYS A 193 16.73 9.67 12.41
CA LYS A 193 17.57 8.83 13.22
C LYS A 193 16.68 7.67 13.62
N GLN A 194 17.08 6.50 13.16
CA GLN A 194 16.22 5.36 13.27
C GLN A 194 16.10 5.07 14.76
N THR A 195 14.90 4.72 15.18
CA THR A 195 14.70 4.21 16.53
C THR A 195 14.28 2.75 16.48
N GLU A 196 14.32 2.11 17.62
CA GLU A 196 13.93 0.71 17.81
C GLU A 196 12.56 0.67 18.51
N VAL A 197 11.67 -0.22 18.05
CA VAL A 197 10.33 -0.34 18.60
C VAL A 197 10.10 -1.75 19.13
N SER A 198 9.69 -1.85 20.39
CA SER A 198 9.15 -3.08 20.95
C SER A 198 7.64 -3.09 20.82
N ILE A 199 7.07 -4.28 20.56
CA ILE A 199 5.63 -4.44 20.34
C ILE A 199 5.15 -5.57 21.25
N ASP A 200 4.20 -5.26 22.14
CA ASP A 200 3.66 -6.25 23.09
C ASP A 200 2.99 -7.42 22.36
N LYS A 201 2.09 -7.11 21.42
CA LYS A 201 1.37 -8.11 20.62
C LYS A 201 1.29 -7.65 19.17
N LYS A 202 1.55 -8.56 18.24
CA LYS A 202 1.36 -8.30 16.79
C LYS A 202 0.04 -8.87 16.26
N TYR A 203 -0.67 -9.66 17.06
CA TYR A 203 -1.91 -10.31 16.71
C TYR A 203 -2.93 -10.21 17.84
N MET A 204 -4.18 -9.89 17.51
CA MET A 204 -5.30 -9.84 18.45
C MET A 204 -6.53 -10.54 17.85
N ASP A 205 -7.07 -11.53 18.56
CA ASP A 205 -8.37 -12.12 18.21
C ASP A 205 -9.49 -11.40 18.97
N LEU A 206 -10.41 -10.81 18.22
CA LEU A 206 -11.58 -10.11 18.73
C LEU A 206 -12.73 -11.09 19.09
N GLY A 207 -12.55 -12.38 18.80
CA GLY A 207 -13.51 -13.44 19.11
C GLY A 207 -14.78 -13.33 18.28
N THR A 208 -15.87 -13.87 18.81
CA THR A 208 -17.19 -13.79 18.17
C THR A 208 -18.00 -12.62 18.73
N PHE A 209 -18.60 -11.81 17.86
CA PHE A 209 -19.50 -10.72 18.26
C PHE A 209 -20.58 -10.48 17.21
N ASP A 210 -21.64 -9.77 17.60
CA ASP A 210 -22.72 -9.35 16.70
C ASP A 210 -22.18 -8.39 15.64
N TRP A 211 -22.35 -8.72 14.35
CA TRP A 211 -21.81 -7.95 13.24
C TRP A 211 -22.29 -6.49 13.19
N LYS A 212 -23.44 -6.18 13.80
CA LYS A 212 -23.98 -4.82 13.91
C LYS A 212 -23.27 -3.96 14.95
N LYS A 213 -22.37 -4.54 15.75
CA LYS A 213 -21.62 -3.84 16.80
C LYS A 213 -20.18 -3.62 16.36
N GLN A 214 -19.68 -2.43 16.66
CA GLN A 214 -18.25 -2.15 16.55
C GLN A 214 -17.48 -2.86 17.67
N LYS A 215 -16.32 -3.43 17.33
CA LYS A 215 -15.37 -4.00 18.30
C LYS A 215 -14.05 -3.26 18.24
N SER A 216 -13.36 -3.12 19.37
CA SER A 216 -12.08 -2.41 19.44
C SER A 216 -11.02 -3.20 20.20
N CYS A 217 -9.76 -2.98 19.85
CA CYS A 217 -8.58 -3.43 20.58
C CYS A 217 -7.48 -2.39 20.52
N GLU A 218 -6.42 -2.60 21.29
CA GLU A 218 -5.28 -1.69 21.35
C GLU A 218 -3.99 -2.46 21.11
N PHE A 219 -3.13 -1.91 20.26
CA PHE A 219 -1.75 -2.32 20.11
C PHE A 219 -0.84 -1.27 20.76
N ILE A 220 0.17 -1.73 21.50
CA ILE A 220 1.13 -0.86 22.18
C ILE A 220 2.49 -1.02 21.52
N LEU A 221 3.00 0.08 20.99
CA LEU A 221 4.35 0.21 20.45
C LEU A 221 5.17 1.00 21.48
N THR A 222 6.25 0.44 21.99
CA THR A 222 7.16 1.10 22.92
C THR A 222 8.41 1.52 22.18
N ASN A 223 8.75 2.81 22.23
CA ASN A 223 10.02 3.29 21.71
C ASN A 223 11.15 2.86 22.65
N ILE A 224 11.96 1.88 22.24
CA ILE A 224 13.09 1.36 23.03
C ILE A 224 14.44 1.91 22.55
N GLY A 225 14.46 2.69 21.48
CA GLY A 225 15.66 3.36 20.99
C GLY A 225 15.89 4.73 21.65
N GLN A 226 16.94 5.40 21.20
CA GLN A 226 17.41 6.67 21.76
C GLN A 226 16.80 7.90 21.08
N GLU A 227 16.09 7.70 19.97
CA GLU A 227 15.60 8.77 19.11
C GLU A 227 14.07 8.79 19.14
N LEU A 228 13.46 9.91 18.76
CA LEU A 228 12.00 10.01 18.75
C LEU A 228 11.41 9.00 17.75
N LEU A 229 10.38 8.26 18.17
CA LEU A 229 9.57 7.46 17.27
C LEU A 229 8.55 8.36 16.57
N VAL A 230 8.62 8.42 15.25
CA VAL A 230 7.72 9.18 14.38
C VAL A 230 6.92 8.18 13.54
N VAL A 231 5.60 8.25 13.61
CA VAL A 231 4.71 7.48 12.75
C VAL A 231 4.35 8.32 11.53
N ASP A 232 4.73 7.82 10.36
CA ASP A 232 4.48 8.46 9.07
C ASP A 232 3.06 8.23 8.61
N ASN A 233 2.59 6.98 8.75
CA ASN A 233 1.24 6.62 8.35
C ASN A 233 0.82 5.29 8.98
N VAL A 234 -0.49 5.10 9.10
CA VAL A 234 -1.09 3.82 9.47
C VAL A 234 -2.13 3.45 8.41
N ILE A 235 -1.95 2.29 7.80
CA ILE A 235 -2.71 1.84 6.65
C ILE A 235 -3.41 0.54 6.98
N THR A 236 -4.73 0.49 6.80
CA THR A 236 -5.55 -0.72 6.99
C THR A 236 -5.88 -1.40 5.66
N SER A 237 -6.10 -2.71 5.72
CA SER A 237 -6.47 -3.54 4.54
C SER A 237 -7.85 -3.23 3.93
N CYS A 238 -8.78 -2.61 4.68
CA CYS A 238 -10.12 -2.22 4.24
C CYS A 238 -10.58 -0.94 4.98
N GLY A 239 -11.61 -0.27 4.44
CA GLY A 239 -12.31 0.82 5.15
C GLY A 239 -13.09 0.37 6.39
N CYS A 240 -13.34 -0.93 6.55
CA CYS A 240 -14.02 -1.54 7.69
C CYS A 240 -13.20 -1.56 8.99
N THR A 241 -11.92 -1.13 8.93
CA THR A 241 -11.02 -0.99 10.08
C THR A 241 -10.47 0.43 10.14
N THR A 242 -10.58 1.07 11.29
CA THR A 242 -10.00 2.39 11.56
C THR A 242 -8.99 2.32 12.69
N VAL A 243 -7.99 3.21 12.68
CA VAL A 243 -6.94 3.28 13.71
C VAL A 243 -6.79 4.71 14.20
N GLU A 244 -6.94 4.89 15.51
CA GLU A 244 -6.72 6.14 16.20
C GLU A 244 -5.40 6.07 16.98
N TYR A 245 -4.58 7.12 16.86
CA TYR A 245 -3.29 7.20 17.55
C TYR A 245 -2.84 8.66 17.67
N SER A 246 -1.92 8.93 18.59
CA SER A 246 -1.31 10.26 18.69
C SER A 246 -0.32 10.49 17.54
N LYS A 247 -0.47 11.60 16.83
CA LYS A 247 0.48 12.03 15.77
C LYS A 247 1.73 12.72 16.32
N THR A 248 1.81 12.92 17.63
CA THR A 248 3.00 13.49 18.28
C THR A 248 4.13 12.47 18.29
N PRO A 249 5.38 12.86 17.95
CA PRO A 249 6.54 11.99 18.12
C PRO A 249 6.65 11.45 19.54
N VAL A 250 7.01 10.17 19.67
CA VAL A 250 7.02 9.43 20.93
C VAL A 250 8.45 9.38 21.46
N GLN A 251 8.65 9.86 22.69
CA GLN A 251 9.97 9.88 23.33
C GLN A 251 10.52 8.48 23.61
N PRO A 252 11.84 8.32 23.79
CA PRO A 252 12.43 7.10 24.32
C PRO A 252 11.70 6.61 25.56
N GLU A 253 11.55 5.29 25.68
CA GLU A 253 10.87 4.56 26.75
C GLU A 253 9.36 4.86 26.88
N LYS A 254 8.78 5.66 25.99
CA LYS A 254 7.34 5.95 25.98
C LYS A 254 6.59 5.07 24.99
N ASN A 255 5.29 4.96 25.27
CA ASN A 255 4.37 4.12 24.50
C ASN A 255 3.54 4.95 23.54
N LEU A 256 3.33 4.39 22.35
CA LEU A 256 2.29 4.75 21.42
C LEU A 256 1.19 3.69 21.46
N THR A 257 -0.02 4.10 21.80
CA THR A 257 -1.21 3.25 21.72
C THR A 257 -1.92 3.46 20.39
N LEU A 258 -2.05 2.38 19.61
CA LEU A 258 -2.88 2.32 18.41
C LEU A 258 -4.22 1.71 18.76
N LYS A 259 -5.28 2.52 18.82
CA LYS A 259 -6.64 2.05 19.08
C LYS A 259 -7.30 1.66 17.77
N VAL A 260 -7.44 0.35 17.57
CA VAL A 260 -8.02 -0.23 16.37
C VAL A 260 -9.50 -0.49 16.60
N LYS A 261 -10.35 -0.01 15.69
CA LYS A 261 -11.79 -0.24 15.67
C LYS A 261 -12.17 -0.99 14.40
N TYR A 262 -13.04 -1.98 14.55
CA TYR A 262 -13.55 -2.79 13.46
C TYR A 262 -15.07 -2.79 13.47
N THR A 263 -15.65 -2.55 12.30
CA THR A 263 -17.10 -2.65 12.04
C THR A 263 -17.28 -3.55 10.83
N ALA A 264 -18.08 -4.60 10.99
CA ALA A 264 -18.36 -5.52 9.90
C ALA A 264 -19.47 -4.96 9.00
N ASP A 265 -19.30 -5.07 7.68
CA ASP A 265 -20.35 -4.68 6.72
C ASP A 265 -21.46 -5.74 6.62
N ARG A 266 -21.14 -6.98 7.01
CA ARG A 266 -22.02 -8.16 7.01
C ARG A 266 -21.46 -9.24 7.95
N PRO A 267 -22.23 -10.28 8.30
CA PRO A 267 -21.69 -11.43 9.00
C PRO A 267 -20.52 -12.05 8.23
N GLU A 268 -19.35 -12.12 8.85
CA GLU A 268 -18.15 -12.71 8.27
C GLU A 268 -17.11 -13.13 9.31
N TYR A 269 -16.32 -14.14 8.98
CA TYR A 269 -15.00 -14.30 9.57
C TYR A 269 -14.05 -13.30 8.91
N PHE A 270 -13.28 -12.57 9.72
CA PHE A 270 -12.32 -11.61 9.20
C PHE A 270 -10.92 -11.85 9.72
N ASN A 271 -9.96 -11.44 8.89
CA ASN A 271 -8.55 -11.37 9.20
C ASN A 271 -8.01 -10.11 8.51
N LYS A 272 -7.69 -9.07 9.28
CA LYS A 272 -7.34 -7.74 8.77
C LYS A 272 -5.95 -7.34 9.25
N THR A 273 -5.15 -6.87 8.31
CA THR A 273 -3.81 -6.34 8.57
C THR A 273 -3.84 -4.82 8.73
N ILE A 274 -3.08 -4.33 9.70
CA ILE A 274 -2.75 -2.92 9.95
C ILE A 274 -1.25 -2.76 9.73
N THR A 275 -0.87 -1.84 8.84
CA THR A 275 0.51 -1.57 8.44
C THR A 275 0.92 -0.20 8.96
N VAL A 276 1.90 -0.16 9.86
CA VAL A 276 2.39 1.06 10.51
C VAL A 276 3.73 1.44 9.92
N TYR A 277 3.78 2.58 9.23
CA TYR A 277 4.99 3.18 8.69
C TYR A 277 5.56 4.17 9.71
N CYS A 278 6.84 4.05 10.00
CA CYS A 278 7.55 4.84 11.01
C CYS A 278 9.06 4.84 10.74
N ASN A 279 9.81 5.68 11.45
CA ASN A 279 11.27 5.75 11.38
C ASN A 279 12.00 4.58 12.10
N GLU A 280 11.42 3.38 12.10
CA GLU A 280 12.08 2.16 12.57
C GLU A 280 12.79 1.45 11.40
N LYS A 281 13.91 0.79 11.69
CA LYS A 281 14.69 0.00 10.73
C LYS A 281 13.86 -1.03 9.96
N ASP A 282 13.00 -1.76 10.68
CA ASP A 282 12.16 -2.83 10.12
C ASP A 282 10.79 -2.33 9.63
N SER A 283 10.62 -1.02 9.45
CA SER A 283 9.37 -0.42 9.00
C SER A 283 9.04 -0.81 7.53
N PRO A 284 7.81 -1.24 7.23
CA PRO A 284 6.62 -1.14 8.10
C PRO A 284 6.46 -2.28 9.12
N ILE A 285 5.91 -1.92 10.28
CA ILE A 285 5.42 -2.86 11.28
C ILE A 285 4.06 -3.41 10.81
N LEU A 286 3.90 -4.74 10.82
CA LEU A 286 2.63 -5.41 10.52
C LEU A 286 1.96 -5.89 11.80
N LEU A 287 0.72 -5.45 12.01
CA LEU A 287 -0.17 -5.86 13.09
C LEU A 287 -1.42 -6.51 12.49
N ASN A 288 -2.05 -7.43 13.22
CA ASN A 288 -3.15 -8.22 12.70
C ASN A 288 -4.30 -8.37 13.69
N ILE A 289 -5.53 -8.18 13.21
CA ILE A 289 -6.74 -8.50 13.98
C ILE A 289 -7.53 -9.60 13.27
N SER A 290 -8.15 -10.49 14.03
CA SER A 290 -9.08 -11.49 13.51
C SER A 290 -10.35 -11.56 14.34
N GLY A 291 -11.35 -12.26 13.84
CA GLY A 291 -12.54 -12.60 14.62
C GLY A 291 -13.68 -13.11 13.74
N ASN A 292 -14.85 -13.29 14.36
CA ASN A 292 -16.06 -13.75 13.70
C ASN A 292 -17.23 -12.82 14.02
N ALA A 293 -17.60 -11.96 13.08
CA ALA A 293 -18.79 -11.13 13.16
C ALA A 293 -19.99 -11.95 12.69
N LYS A 294 -20.96 -12.23 13.56
CA LYS A 294 -22.15 -13.06 13.26
C LYS A 294 -23.42 -12.24 13.29
#